data_AF-A0AAD4NT52-F1
#
_entry.id   AF-A0AAD4NT52-F1
#
_cell.length_a   1.000
_cell.length_b   1.000
_cell.length_c   1.000
_cell.angle_alpha   90.00
_cell.angle_beta   90.00
_cell.angle_gamma   90.00
#
_symmetry.space_group_name_H-M   'P 1'
#
loop_
_entity.id
_entity.type
_entity.pdbx_description
1 polymer ?
#
loop_
_entity_poly.entity_id
_entity_poly.type
_entity_poly.pdbx_seq_one_letter_code
_entity_poly.pdbx_strand_id
1 'polypeptide(L)'
;MWFLRFVLFPVPGMRYFVDFIDGLRIQWIYLYGREEPVTANTYDKHIACLKRVVPEDRLIFFNVKDGWEPLCKVLGKEVPKNVPFPRINDGEAIDNLAKRMVTKGLLRWLAIFGVVGAAAIPLFMYR
;
A
#
# COMPACT_ATOMS: atom_id res chain seq x y z
N MET A 1 -4.81 -1.90 -13.64
CA MET A 1 -5.11 -2.76 -12.46
C MET A 1 -6.57 -3.23 -12.37
N TRP A 2 -7.40 -3.10 -13.42
CA TRP A 2 -8.84 -3.41 -13.33
C TRP A 2 -9.14 -4.86 -12.93
N PHE A 3 -8.37 -5.83 -13.45
CA PHE A 3 -8.56 -7.25 -13.17
C PHE A 3 -8.32 -7.63 -11.69
N LEU A 4 -7.54 -6.83 -10.95
CA LEU A 4 -7.30 -7.07 -9.52
C LEU A 4 -8.57 -6.90 -8.69
N ARG A 5 -9.55 -6.11 -9.16
CA ARG A 5 -10.88 -5.99 -8.53
C ARG A 5 -11.55 -7.35 -8.46
N PHE A 6 -11.46 -8.13 -9.54
CA PHE A 6 -11.96 -9.49 -9.58
C PHE A 6 -11.10 -10.40 -8.71
N VAL A 7 -9.79 -10.45 -8.95
CA VAL A 7 -8.87 -11.39 -8.25
C VAL A 7 -8.94 -11.24 -6.72
N LEU A 8 -8.99 -10.01 -6.20
CA LEU A 8 -8.99 -9.73 -4.77
C LEU A 8 -10.38 -9.73 -4.13
N PHE A 9 -11.45 -9.80 -4.91
CA PHE A 9 -12.83 -9.76 -4.42
C PHE A 9 -13.14 -10.77 -3.27
N PRO A 10 -12.70 -12.04 -3.35
CA PRO A 10 -12.97 -13.02 -2.29
C PRO A 10 -11.97 -12.93 -1.12
N VAL A 11 -11.06 -11.95 -1.09
CA VAL A 11 -10.09 -11.74 -0.01
C VAL A 11 -10.57 -10.60 0.90
N PRO A 12 -11.10 -10.89 2.12
CA PRO A 12 -11.45 -9.88 3.11
C PRO A 12 -10.26 -8.95 3.37
N GLY A 13 -10.55 -7.66 3.51
CA GLY A 13 -9.56 -6.60 3.64
C GLY A 13 -8.95 -6.13 2.31
N MET A 14 -8.91 -6.96 1.27
CA MET A 14 -8.31 -6.61 -0.03
C MET A 14 -9.34 -6.34 -1.14
N ARG A 15 -10.62 -6.66 -0.92
CA ARG A 15 -11.70 -6.47 -1.91
C ARG A 15 -11.73 -5.06 -2.51
N TYR A 16 -11.58 -4.03 -1.67
CA TYR A 16 -11.64 -2.62 -2.07
C TYR A 16 -10.26 -1.98 -2.20
N PHE A 17 -9.20 -2.79 -2.25
CA PHE A 17 -7.84 -2.26 -2.36
C PHE A 17 -7.67 -1.42 -3.63
N VAL A 18 -8.20 -1.87 -4.77
CA VAL A 18 -8.09 -1.12 -6.02
C VAL A 18 -8.85 0.21 -5.94
N ASP A 19 -10.05 0.23 -5.36
CA ASP A 19 -10.81 1.46 -5.15
C ASP A 19 -10.08 2.45 -4.23
N PHE A 20 -9.46 1.93 -3.16
CA PHE A 20 -8.64 2.73 -2.27
C PHE A 20 -7.45 3.36 -3.00
N ILE A 21 -6.71 2.58 -3.80
CA ILE A 21 -5.59 3.09 -4.60
C ILE A 21 -6.06 4.11 -5.64
N ASP A 22 -7.19 3.86 -6.31
CA ASP A 22 -7.76 4.81 -7.27
C ASP A 22 -8.15 6.12 -6.59
N GLY A 23 -8.72 6.07 -5.38
CA GLY A 23 -8.99 7.25 -4.55
C GLY A 23 -7.73 8.03 -4.16
N LEU A 24 -6.67 7.33 -3.73
CA LEU A 24 -5.38 7.96 -3.44
C LEU A 24 -4.78 8.63 -4.69
N ARG A 25 -4.89 7.97 -5.86
CA ARG A 25 -4.42 8.54 -7.14
C ARG A 25 -5.16 9.82 -7.49
N ILE A 26 -6.48 9.86 -7.29
CA ILE A 26 -7.29 11.08 -7.54
C ILE A 26 -6.82 12.22 -6.63
N GLN A 27 -6.64 11.96 -5.33
CA GLN A 27 -6.14 12.97 -4.39
C GLN A 27 -4.73 13.46 -4.76
N TRP A 28 -3.88 12.54 -5.20
CA TRP A 28 -2.54 12.88 -5.68
C TRP A 28 -2.57 13.82 -6.90
N ILE A 29 -3.38 13.47 -7.91
CA ILE A 29 -3.54 14.29 -9.11
C ILE A 29 -4.08 15.67 -8.76
N TYR A 30 -5.06 15.75 -7.84
CA TYR A 30 -5.58 17.02 -7.35
C TYR A 30 -4.50 17.91 -6.72
N LEU A 31 -3.59 17.34 -5.93
CA LEU A 31 -2.54 18.10 -5.23
C LEU A 31 -1.36 18.48 -6.14
N TYR A 32 -0.97 17.62 -7.07
CA TYR A 32 0.29 17.77 -7.83
C TYR A 32 0.11 18.01 -9.33
N GLY A 33 -1.11 17.87 -9.85
CA GLY A 33 -1.50 18.22 -11.22
C GLY A 33 -0.96 17.31 -12.33
N ARG A 34 -0.34 16.17 -11.99
CA ARG A 34 0.16 15.19 -12.97
C ARG A 34 -0.19 13.76 -12.56
N GLU A 35 -0.42 12.93 -13.58
CA GLU A 35 -0.56 11.49 -13.43
C GLU A 35 0.79 10.83 -13.08
N GLU A 36 0.70 9.61 -12.53
CA GLU A 36 1.86 8.75 -12.23
C GLU A 36 2.72 8.49 -13.49
N PRO A 37 4.04 8.26 -13.34
CA PRO A 37 4.77 8.01 -12.09
C PRO A 37 5.17 9.27 -11.33
N VAL A 38 5.43 9.12 -10.02
CA VAL A 38 6.05 10.17 -9.21
C VAL A 38 7.39 10.55 -9.82
N THR A 39 7.60 11.84 -10.05
CA THR A 39 8.85 12.37 -10.62
C THR A 39 9.60 13.20 -9.58
N ALA A 40 10.89 13.47 -9.81
CA ALA A 40 11.67 14.40 -9.00
C ALA A 40 10.97 15.76 -8.83
N ASN A 41 10.35 16.27 -9.90
CA ASN A 41 9.57 17.51 -9.86
C ASN A 41 8.37 17.43 -8.88
N THR A 42 7.72 16.27 -8.74
CA THR A 42 6.63 16.12 -7.78
C THR A 42 7.15 16.14 -6.35
N TYR A 43 8.30 15.49 -6.11
CA TYR A 43 9.00 15.57 -4.83
C TYR A 43 9.39 17.02 -4.50
N ASP A 44 10.02 17.73 -5.42
CA ASP A 44 10.46 19.12 -5.21
C ASP A 44 9.29 20.05 -4.87
N LYS A 45 8.16 19.91 -5.59
CA LYS A 45 6.92 20.64 -5.28
C LYS A 45 6.40 20.33 -3.88
N HIS A 46 6.41 19.06 -3.48
CA HIS A 46 5.98 18.67 -2.14
C HIS A 46 6.89 19.26 -1.06
N ILE A 47 8.21 19.17 -1.23
CA ILE A 47 9.20 19.75 -0.31
C ILE A 47 9.04 21.28 -0.20
N ALA A 48 8.85 21.96 -1.33
CA ALA A 48 8.58 23.41 -1.34
C ALA A 48 7.27 23.75 -0.62
N CYS A 49 6.23 22.92 -0.78
CA CYS A 49 4.98 23.08 -0.04
C CYS A 49 5.21 22.94 1.47
N LEU A 50 5.90 21.89 1.93
CA LEU A 50 6.21 21.68 3.34
C LEU A 50 6.96 22.87 3.95
N LYS A 51 8.02 23.36 3.29
CA LYS A 51 8.78 24.54 3.74
C LYS A 51 7.94 25.81 3.82
N ARG A 52 6.89 25.92 3.00
CA ARG A 52 6.00 27.08 2.98
C ARG A 52 4.91 27.04 4.05
N VAL A 53 4.39 25.85 4.37
CA VAL A 53 3.20 25.71 5.22
C VAL A 53 3.51 25.25 6.65
N VAL A 54 4.66 24.64 6.88
CA VAL A 54 5.10 24.20 8.22
C VAL A 54 6.08 25.23 8.77
N PRO A 55 5.88 25.75 10.00
CA PRO A 55 6.87 26.59 10.67
C PRO A 55 8.24 25.91 10.71
N GLU A 56 9.31 26.67 10.44
CA GLU A 56 10.67 26.13 10.30
C GLU A 56 11.15 25.40 11.57
N ASP A 57 10.80 25.92 12.75
CA ASP A 57 11.07 25.32 14.06
C ASP A 57 10.35 23.99 14.30
N ARG A 58 9.38 23.64 13.45
CA ARG A 58 8.58 22.40 13.50
C ARG A 58 8.78 21.51 12.28
N LEU A 59 9.68 21.86 11.37
CA LEU A 59 9.96 21.09 10.16
C LEU A 59 11.36 20.46 10.22
N ILE A 60 11.41 19.13 10.17
CA ILE A 60 12.66 18.39 10.10
C ILE A 60 12.65 17.47 8.89
N PHE A 61 13.73 17.50 8.11
CA PHE A 61 14.00 16.51 7.07
C PHE A 61 14.85 15.40 7.66
N PHE A 62 14.29 14.20 7.74
CA PHE A 62 14.94 13.01 8.28
C PHE A 62 15.07 11.95 7.18
N ASN A 63 16.27 11.38 7.04
CA ASN A 63 16.50 10.23 6.17
C ASN A 63 16.42 8.95 7.01
N VAL A 64 15.49 8.07 6.66
CA VAL A 64 15.27 6.78 7.35
C VAL A 64 16.51 5.89 7.42
N LYS A 65 17.51 6.11 6.55
CA LYS A 65 18.79 5.39 6.58
C LYS A 65 19.68 5.79 7.76
N ASP A 66 19.42 6.92 8.39
CA ASP A 66 20.23 7.45 9.49
C ASP A 66 19.85 6.85 10.85
N GLY A 67 18.77 6.05 10.91
CA GLY A 67 18.39 5.29 12.11
C GLY A 67 17.81 6.14 13.24
N TRP A 68 17.97 5.66 14.48
CA TRP A 68 17.29 6.23 15.65
C TRP A 68 17.86 7.58 16.10
N GLU A 69 19.17 7.76 16.02
CA GLU A 69 19.87 8.86 16.68
C GLU A 69 19.35 10.25 16.27
N PRO A 70 19.31 10.62 14.97
CA PRO A 70 18.83 11.95 14.59
C PRO A 70 17.33 12.14 14.84
N LEU A 71 16.52 11.08 14.73
CA LEU A 71 15.09 11.14 15.01
C LEU A 71 14.82 11.39 16.50
N CYS A 72 15.46 10.62 17.38
CA CYS A 72 15.33 10.76 18.84
C CYS A 72 15.83 12.12 19.33
N LYS A 73 16.94 12.63 18.78
CA LYS A 73 17.46 13.96 19.09
C LYS A 73 16.44 15.06 18.82
N VAL A 74 15.80 15.01 17.65
CA VAL A 74 14.77 15.98 17.25
C VAL A 74 13.53 15.90 18.13
N LEU A 75 13.15 14.69 18.55
CA LEU A 75 11.99 14.46 19.41
C LEU A 75 12.27 14.69 20.91
N GLY A 76 13.51 14.97 21.30
CA GLY A 76 13.92 15.06 22.71
C GLY A 76 13.72 13.75 23.48
N LYS A 77 13.95 12.60 22.82
CA LYS A 77 13.77 11.26 23.39
C LYS A 77 15.11 10.52 23.47
N GLU A 78 15.18 9.57 24.39
CA GLU A 78 16.32 8.65 24.47
C GLU A 78 16.33 7.70 23.28
N VAL A 79 17.54 7.32 22.83
CA VAL A 79 17.71 6.31 21.77
C VAL A 79 17.47 4.91 22.38
N PRO A 80 16.61 4.07 21.77
CA PRO A 80 16.40 2.70 22.21
C PRO A 80 17.71 1.89 22.15
N LYS A 81 18.12 1.29 23.27
CA LYS A 81 19.40 0.55 23.36
C LYS A 81 19.38 -0.81 22.66
N ASN A 82 18.26 -1.53 22.74
CA ASN A 82 18.14 -2.93 22.32
C ASN A 82 17.10 -3.14 21.22
N VAL A 83 16.74 -2.09 20.47
CA VAL A 83 15.74 -2.16 19.41
C VAL A 83 16.34 -1.62 18.11
N PRO A 84 16.55 -2.46 17.07
CA PRO A 84 17.07 -1.98 15.80
C PRO A 84 16.07 -1.02 15.14
N PHE A 85 16.57 -0.11 14.31
CA PHE A 85 15.68 0.75 13.53
C PHE A 85 14.85 -0.11 12.55
N PRO A 86 13.52 0.07 12.47
CA PRO A 86 12.66 -0.85 11.76
C PRO A 86 12.87 -0.80 10.24
N ARG A 87 13.04 -1.98 9.64
CA ARG A 87 13.05 -2.18 8.18
C ARG A 87 12.15 -3.35 7.82
N ILE A 88 10.85 -3.07 7.71
CA ILE A 88 9.81 -4.11 7.49
C ILE A 88 9.01 -3.90 6.20
N ASN A 89 9.18 -2.75 5.54
CA ASN A 89 8.37 -2.33 4.39
C ASN A 89 9.26 -1.99 3.18
N ASP A 90 10.20 -2.87 2.87
CA ASP A 90 11.02 -2.73 1.67
C ASP A 90 10.35 -3.36 0.44
N GLY A 91 10.99 -3.21 -0.73
CA GLY A 91 10.42 -3.66 -2.00
C GLY A 91 10.13 -5.16 -2.00
N GLU A 92 11.03 -5.98 -1.45
CA GLU A 92 10.82 -7.42 -1.38
C GLU A 92 9.63 -7.78 -0.48
N ALA A 93 9.48 -7.11 0.67
CA ALA A 93 8.32 -7.32 1.54
C ALA A 93 7.00 -7.00 0.83
N ILE A 94 6.95 -5.91 0.07
CA ILE A 94 5.79 -5.51 -0.73
C ILE A 94 5.50 -6.52 -1.86
N ASP A 95 6.52 -6.95 -2.59
CA ASP A 95 6.39 -7.93 -3.67
C ASP A 95 5.85 -9.26 -3.15
N ASN A 96 6.37 -9.70 -1.99
CA ASN A 96 5.91 -10.92 -1.33
C ASN A 96 4.46 -10.79 -0.83
N LEU A 97 4.09 -9.63 -0.28
CA LEU A 97 2.71 -9.35 0.11
C LEU A 97 1.77 -9.39 -1.09
N ALA A 98 2.14 -8.74 -2.20
CA ALA A 98 1.35 -8.71 -3.43
C ALA A 98 1.13 -10.13 -3.98
N LYS A 99 2.20 -10.93 -4.10
CA LYS A 99 2.13 -12.34 -4.52
C LYS A 99 1.20 -13.15 -3.62
N ARG A 100 1.34 -13.03 -2.29
CA ARG A 100 0.50 -13.74 -1.32
C ARG A 100 -0.98 -13.41 -1.49
N MET A 101 -1.32 -12.13 -1.66
CA MET A 101 -2.72 -11.70 -1.80
C MET A 101 -3.33 -12.15 -3.12
N VAL A 102 -2.58 -12.07 -4.22
CA VAL A 102 -3.02 -12.57 -5.54
C VAL A 102 -3.24 -14.08 -5.51
N THR A 103 -2.28 -14.86 -5.00
CA THR A 103 -2.42 -16.33 -4.88
C THR A 103 -3.62 -16.71 -4.03
N LYS A 104 -3.81 -16.04 -2.89
CA LYS A 104 -4.97 -16.27 -2.02
C LYS A 104 -6.30 -15.95 -2.72
N GLY A 105 -6.35 -14.90 -3.53
CA GLY A 105 -7.51 -14.56 -4.35
C GLY A 105 -7.85 -15.65 -5.37
N LEU A 106 -6.85 -16.08 -6.14
CA LEU A 106 -7.00 -17.14 -7.14
C LEU A 106 -7.45 -18.47 -6.52
N LEU A 107 -6.84 -18.89 -5.41
CA LEU A 107 -7.24 -20.11 -4.70
C LEU A 107 -8.67 -20.05 -4.18
N ARG A 108 -9.13 -18.88 -3.74
CA ARG A 108 -10.52 -18.72 -3.28
C ARG A 108 -11.51 -18.73 -4.43
N TRP A 109 -11.17 -18.15 -5.57
CA TRP A 109 -11.98 -18.30 -6.77
C TRP A 109 -12.08 -19.74 -7.23
N LEU A 110 -10.97 -20.48 -7.23
CA LEU A 110 -10.96 -21.92 -7.51
C LEU A 110 -11.92 -22.67 -6.58
N ALA A 111 -11.88 -22.38 -5.27
CA ALA A 111 -12.79 -23.00 -4.30
C ALA A 111 -14.26 -22.61 -4.54
N ILE A 112 -14.55 -21.34 -4.82
CA ILE A 112 -15.91 -20.86 -5.11
C ILE A 112 -16.46 -21.55 -6.35
N PHE A 113 -15.70 -21.57 -7.45
CA PHE A 113 -16.13 -22.24 -8.68
C PHE A 113 -16.27 -23.75 -8.50
N GLY A 114 -15.40 -24.38 -7.72
CA GLY A 114 -15.51 -25.79 -7.36
C GLY A 114 -16.81 -26.11 -6.62
N VAL A 115 -17.15 -25.33 -5.58
CA VAL A 115 -18.38 -25.50 -4.80
C VAL A 115 -19.63 -25.24 -5.65
N VAL A 116 -19.65 -24.15 -6.41
CA VAL A 116 -20.79 -23.80 -7.27
C VAL A 116 -20.98 -24.85 -8.37
N GLY A 117 -19.89 -25.30 -8.99
CA GLY A 117 -19.92 -26.35 -10.00
C GLY A 117 -20.47 -27.67 -9.44
N ALA A 118 -19.95 -28.12 -8.29
CA ALA A 118 -20.42 -29.34 -7.63
C ALA A 118 -21.91 -29.28 -7.27
N ALA A 119 -22.40 -28.12 -6.80
CA ALA A 119 -23.81 -27.92 -6.48
C ALA A 119 -24.72 -27.88 -7.73
N ALA A 120 -24.20 -27.47 -8.88
CA ALA A 120 -24.95 -27.40 -10.13
C ALA A 120 -25.07 -28.75 -10.84
N ILE A 121 -24.12 -29.69 -10.65
CA ILE A 121 -24.12 -31.01 -11.30
C ILE A 121 -25.46 -31.76 -11.15
N PRO A 122 -26.05 -31.89 -9.94
CA PRO A 122 -27.35 -32.53 -9.79
C PRO A 122 -28.46 -31.87 -10.61
N LEU A 123 -28.49 -30.54 -10.69
CA LEU A 123 -29.53 -29.80 -11.42
C LEU A 123 -29.50 -30.06 -12.94
N PHE A 124 -28.34 -30.42 -13.48
CA PHE A 124 -28.21 -30.84 -14.88
C PHE A 124 -28.44 -32.34 -15.10
N MET A 125 -28.20 -33.18 -14.09
CA MET A 125 -28.42 -34.63 -14.17
C MET A 125 -29.89 -35.03 -13.99
N TYR A 126 -30.69 -34.22 -13.30
CA TYR A 126 -32.12 -34.45 -13.05
C TYR A 126 -33.06 -33.71 -14.02
N ARG A 127 -32.52 -33.18 -15.12
CA ARG A 127 -33.26 -32.44 -16.15
C ARG A 127 -33.27 -33.21 -17.46
#